data_AF-A0A7J4FC61-F1
#
_entry.id   AF-A0A7J4FC61-F1
#
_cell.length_a   1.000
_cell.length_b   1.000
_cell.length_c   1.000
_cell.angle_alpha   90.00
_cell.angle_beta   90.00
_cell.angle_gamma   90.00
#
_symmetry.space_group_name_H-M   'P 1'
#
loop_
_entity.id
_entity.type
_entity.pdbx_description
1 polymer ?
#
loop_
_entity_poly.entity_id
_entity_poly.type
_entity_poly.pdbx_seq_one_letter_code
_entity_poly.pdbx_strand_id
1 'polypeptide(L)'
;ASPYRYVPAHNVYWGLGYNYRMTALQAAIGVVQLRKLDGFNEARRRNAAYLADHIKGIDGLEPPYVRPDVKHVYWAYGARVVEETMGASRDRFAEALLAEGVRAEGYAPIPVHLQRVMREKVGYGKTGCPFDCPLYGKEIRYTEGLCPKAERLSTEDLLLPVYPSLSKQDLEDVVTALEKVARLIKKCSR
;
A
#
# COMPACT_ATOMS: atom_id res chain seq x y z
N ALA A 1 -38.69 29.96 26.94
CA ALA A 1 -38.88 28.51 27.20
C ALA A 1 -38.38 27.75 25.99
N SER A 2 -37.56 26.70 26.16
CA SER A 2 -37.15 25.86 25.03
C SER A 2 -38.40 25.27 24.34
N PRO A 3 -38.54 25.34 23.00
CA PRO A 3 -39.68 24.76 22.29
C PRO A 3 -39.73 23.22 22.38
N TYR A 4 -38.72 22.58 23.01
CA TYR A 4 -38.53 21.14 23.07
C TYR A 4 -38.72 20.56 24.47
N ARG A 5 -39.88 20.84 25.10
CA ARG A 5 -40.17 20.47 26.50
C ARG A 5 -40.10 18.96 26.81
N TYR A 6 -40.09 18.10 25.77
CA TYR A 6 -40.07 16.64 25.88
C TYR A 6 -38.97 15.96 25.03
N VAL A 7 -38.00 16.71 24.49
CA VAL A 7 -36.93 16.08 23.70
C VAL A 7 -35.80 15.64 24.64
N PRO A 8 -35.47 14.33 24.70
CA PRO A 8 -34.33 13.86 25.47
C PRO A 8 -33.03 14.53 25.01
N ALA A 9 -32.13 14.83 25.94
CA ALA A 9 -30.86 15.52 25.65
C ALA A 9 -30.00 14.81 24.58
N HIS A 10 -30.12 13.49 24.42
CA HIS A 10 -29.40 12.72 23.39
C HIS A 10 -29.90 12.97 21.96
N ASN A 11 -31.07 13.61 21.78
CA ASN A 11 -31.61 14.01 20.48
C ASN A 11 -31.33 15.49 20.16
N VAL A 12 -30.58 16.18 21.02
CA VAL A 12 -30.11 17.54 20.78
C VAL A 12 -28.70 17.47 20.20
N TYR A 13 -28.55 17.95 18.97
CA TYR A 13 -27.26 18.05 18.31
C TYR A 13 -26.61 19.41 18.63
N TRP A 14 -25.39 19.38 19.18
CA TRP A 14 -24.63 20.59 19.53
C TRP A 14 -23.77 21.13 18.38
N GLY A 15 -23.72 20.42 17.25
CA GLY A 15 -22.97 20.79 16.07
C GLY A 15 -23.35 19.92 14.88
N LEU A 16 -22.89 20.34 13.70
CA LEU A 16 -23.02 19.54 12.48
C LEU A 16 -21.96 18.43 12.48
N GLY A 17 -22.38 17.22 12.08
CA GLY A 17 -21.50 16.07 12.00
C GLY A 17 -22.01 15.07 10.96
N TYR A 18 -21.21 14.03 10.74
CA TYR A 18 -21.54 12.95 9.81
C TYR A 18 -21.86 11.67 10.58
N ASN A 19 -22.67 10.81 9.98
CA ASN A 19 -22.99 9.51 10.57
C ASN A 19 -21.98 8.45 10.10
N TYR A 20 -20.90 8.26 10.87
CA TYR A 20 -19.90 7.20 10.64
C TYR A 20 -20.09 5.99 11.57
N ARG A 21 -21.34 5.69 11.98
CA ARG A 21 -21.62 4.54 12.85
C ARG A 21 -21.38 3.22 12.08
N MET A 22 -20.50 2.39 12.62
CA MET A 22 -20.28 1.02 12.14
C MET A 22 -21.51 0.15 12.44
N THR A 23 -21.85 -0.77 11.53
CA THR A 23 -22.95 -1.72 11.76
C THR A 23 -22.57 -2.77 12.80
N ALA A 24 -23.57 -3.29 13.53
CA ALA A 24 -23.35 -4.36 14.50
C ALA A 24 -22.74 -5.63 13.86
N LEU A 25 -23.08 -5.93 12.60
CA LEU A 25 -22.53 -7.07 11.88
C LEU A 25 -21.04 -6.91 11.59
N GLN A 26 -20.61 -5.74 11.09
CA GLN A 26 -19.18 -5.44 10.89
C GLN A 26 -18.41 -5.52 12.22
N ALA A 27 -19.00 -5.00 13.30
CA ALA A 27 -18.40 -5.08 14.64
C ALA A 27 -18.22 -6.55 15.09
N ALA A 28 -19.24 -7.39 14.91
CA ALA A 28 -19.19 -8.80 15.29
C ALA A 28 -18.09 -9.56 14.51
N ILE A 29 -18.01 -9.35 13.20
CA ILE A 29 -16.94 -9.93 12.36
C ILE A 29 -15.56 -9.42 12.83
N GLY A 30 -15.44 -8.12 13.07
CA GLY A 30 -14.21 -7.48 13.55
C GLY A 30 -13.69 -8.09 14.85
N VAL A 31 -14.57 -8.30 15.84
CA VAL A 31 -14.19 -8.93 17.12
C VAL A 31 -13.62 -10.33 16.92
N VAL A 32 -14.21 -11.13 16.02
CA VAL A 32 -13.70 -12.49 15.73
C VAL A 32 -12.37 -12.44 14.96
N GLN A 33 -12.19 -11.48 14.05
CA GLN A 33 -10.94 -11.31 13.31
C GLN A 33 -9.80 -10.81 14.22
N LEU A 34 -10.09 -9.89 15.15
CA LEU A 34 -9.10 -9.36 16.09
C LEU A 34 -8.50 -10.47 16.97
N ARG A 35 -9.27 -11.50 17.33
CA ARG A 35 -8.75 -12.67 18.06
C ARG A 35 -7.69 -13.47 17.28
N LYS A 36 -7.68 -13.35 15.95
CA LYS A 36 -6.74 -14.04 15.05
C LYS A 36 -5.55 -13.16 14.63
N LEU A 37 -5.58 -11.87 14.99
CA LEU A 37 -4.68 -10.86 14.47
C LEU A 37 -3.21 -11.19 14.72
N ASP A 38 -2.87 -11.60 15.95
CA ASP A 38 -1.49 -11.92 16.30
C ASP A 38 -0.98 -13.13 15.50
N GLY A 39 -1.75 -14.21 15.43
CA GLY A 39 -1.37 -15.39 14.65
C GLY A 39 -1.20 -15.09 13.16
N PHE A 40 -2.07 -14.26 12.59
CA PHE A 40 -1.93 -13.79 11.22
C PHE A 40 -0.70 -12.92 11.03
N ASN A 41 -0.43 -11.96 11.92
CA ASN A 41 0.76 -11.12 11.83
C ASN A 41 2.05 -11.94 11.97
N GLU A 42 2.11 -12.92 12.88
CA GLU A 42 3.26 -13.83 12.99
C GLU A 42 3.46 -14.65 11.70
N ALA A 43 2.39 -15.17 11.10
CA ALA A 43 2.49 -15.90 9.83
C ALA A 43 3.04 -15.03 8.71
N ARG A 44 2.55 -13.79 8.56
CA ARG A 44 3.07 -12.87 7.55
C ARG A 44 4.53 -12.51 7.79
N ARG A 45 4.96 -12.33 9.06
CA ARG A 45 6.37 -12.07 9.39
C ARG A 45 7.29 -13.24 9.07
N ARG A 46 6.85 -14.49 9.29
CA ARG A 46 7.60 -15.68 8.86
C ARG A 46 7.76 -15.72 7.34
N ASN A 47 6.68 -15.48 6.60
CA ASN A 47 6.70 -15.48 5.14
C ASN A 47 7.59 -14.34 4.60
N ALA A 48 7.50 -13.16 5.19
CA ALA A 48 8.35 -12.01 4.84
C ALA A 48 9.84 -12.28 5.12
N ALA A 49 10.18 -12.90 6.26
CA ALA A 49 11.55 -13.29 6.56
C ALA A 49 12.10 -14.30 5.55
N TYR A 50 11.29 -15.29 5.17
CA TYR A 50 11.64 -16.26 4.13
C TYR A 50 11.95 -15.56 2.80
N LEU A 51 11.07 -14.69 2.33
CA LEU A 51 11.32 -13.92 1.10
C LEU A 51 12.55 -13.02 1.23
N ALA A 52 12.75 -12.35 2.36
CA ALA A 52 13.89 -11.46 2.58
C ALA A 52 15.23 -12.18 2.51
N ASP A 53 15.31 -13.44 2.95
CA ASP A 53 16.54 -14.21 2.90
C ASP A 53 16.87 -14.71 1.50
N HIS A 54 15.87 -15.01 0.67
CA HIS A 54 16.08 -15.48 -0.71
C HIS A 54 16.26 -14.33 -1.71
N ILE A 55 15.57 -13.20 -1.50
CA ILE A 55 15.66 -12.03 -2.39
C ILE A 55 17.07 -11.40 -2.39
N LYS A 56 17.81 -11.47 -1.27
CA LYS A 56 19.18 -10.94 -1.17
C LYS A 56 20.13 -11.51 -2.23
N GLY A 57 19.83 -12.67 -2.81
CA GLY A 57 20.61 -13.29 -3.89
C GLY A 57 20.31 -12.78 -5.30
N ILE A 58 19.33 -11.88 -5.48
CA ILE A 58 18.86 -11.42 -6.79
C ILE A 58 19.32 -9.98 -7.02
N ASP A 59 20.35 -9.75 -7.85
CA ASP A 59 20.79 -8.36 -8.10
C ASP A 59 19.67 -7.55 -8.76
N GLY A 60 19.45 -6.34 -8.23
CA GLY A 60 18.41 -5.44 -8.66
C GLY A 60 17.08 -5.61 -7.93
N LEU A 61 16.98 -6.53 -6.97
CA LEU A 61 15.80 -6.68 -6.11
C LEU A 61 16.19 -6.50 -4.63
N GLU A 62 15.70 -5.43 -4.01
CA GLU A 62 16.02 -5.07 -2.62
C GLU A 62 14.85 -5.40 -1.68
N PRO A 63 15.10 -6.01 -0.50
CA PRO A 63 14.07 -6.22 0.51
C PRO A 63 13.68 -4.89 1.20
N PRO A 64 12.47 -4.80 1.80
CA PRO A 64 12.11 -3.63 2.60
C PRO A 64 13.02 -3.50 3.81
N TYR A 65 13.39 -2.27 4.15
CA TYR A 65 14.09 -1.98 5.39
C TYR A 65 13.14 -2.04 6.59
N VAL A 66 13.49 -2.86 7.57
CA VAL A 66 12.81 -2.93 8.88
C VAL A 66 13.75 -2.39 9.95
N ARG A 67 13.29 -1.37 10.69
CA ARG A 67 14.06 -0.83 11.80
C ARG A 67 14.22 -1.86 12.92
N PRO A 68 15.37 -1.90 13.64
CA PRO A 68 15.59 -2.89 14.70
C PRO A 68 14.61 -2.81 15.87
N ASP A 69 14.02 -1.64 16.11
CA ASP A 69 13.16 -1.34 17.26
C ASP A 69 11.65 -1.42 16.94
N VAL A 70 11.27 -1.94 15.76
CA VAL A 70 9.86 -2.01 15.35
C VAL A 70 9.39 -3.44 15.08
N LYS A 71 8.13 -3.72 15.41
CA LYS A 71 7.43 -4.95 15.01
C LYS A 71 6.64 -4.69 13.74
N HIS A 72 7.16 -5.08 12.59
CA HIS A 72 6.54 -4.80 11.30
C HIS A 72 5.23 -5.59 11.10
N VAL A 73 4.16 -4.91 10.66
CA VAL A 73 2.92 -5.56 10.21
C VAL A 73 2.88 -5.52 8.69
N TYR A 74 3.21 -6.65 8.07
CA TYR A 74 3.16 -6.77 6.61
C TYR A 74 1.73 -6.93 6.16
N TRP A 75 1.16 -5.94 5.47
CA TRP A 75 -0.05 -6.16 4.67
C TRP A 75 0.30 -6.84 3.34
N ALA A 76 1.42 -6.44 2.74
CA ALA A 76 2.12 -7.06 1.62
C ALA A 76 3.65 -6.97 1.85
N TYR A 77 4.44 -7.68 1.05
CA TYR A 77 5.89 -7.56 1.08
C TYR A 77 6.37 -6.57 0.01
N GLY A 78 6.77 -5.37 0.42
CA GLY A 78 7.23 -4.33 -0.49
C GLY A 78 8.71 -4.45 -0.78
N ALA A 79 9.06 -5.12 -1.87
CA ALA A 79 10.40 -5.10 -2.43
C ALA A 79 10.62 -3.86 -3.31
N ARG A 80 11.87 -3.57 -3.64
CA ARG A 80 12.23 -2.50 -4.57
C ARG A 80 13.03 -3.08 -5.74
N VAL A 81 12.59 -2.78 -6.96
CA VAL A 81 13.28 -3.13 -8.20
C VAL A 81 14.17 -1.95 -8.60
N VAL A 82 15.47 -2.18 -8.63
CA VAL A 82 16.47 -1.20 -9.09
C VAL A 82 16.75 -1.49 -10.56
N GLU A 83 16.12 -0.71 -11.43
CA GLU A 83 16.10 -0.94 -12.89
C GLU A 83 17.49 -1.05 -13.50
N GLU A 84 18.44 -0.22 -13.06
CA GLU A 84 19.80 -0.20 -13.58
C GLU A 84 20.54 -1.53 -13.35
N THR A 85 20.24 -2.19 -12.23
CA THR A 85 20.89 -3.46 -11.86
C THR A 85 20.07 -4.67 -12.32
N MET A 86 18.73 -4.56 -12.32
CA MET A 86 17.81 -5.58 -12.80
C MET A 86 17.90 -5.75 -14.33
N GLY A 87 18.14 -4.65 -15.06
CA GLY A 87 18.14 -4.61 -16.52
C GLY A 87 16.74 -4.51 -17.13
N ALA A 88 15.72 -4.22 -16.32
CA ALA A 88 14.34 -3.97 -16.74
C ALA A 88 13.60 -3.13 -15.69
N SER A 89 12.58 -2.39 -16.14
CA SER A 89 11.68 -1.65 -15.26
C SER A 89 10.89 -2.58 -14.33
N ARG A 90 10.41 -2.04 -13.22
CA ARG A 90 9.55 -2.77 -12.26
C ARG A 90 8.31 -3.35 -12.93
N ASP A 91 7.69 -2.62 -13.86
CA ASP A 91 6.47 -3.08 -14.55
C ASP A 91 6.75 -4.28 -15.45
N ARG A 92 7.85 -4.27 -16.20
CA ARG A 92 8.26 -5.40 -17.03
C ARG A 92 8.62 -6.62 -16.18
N PHE A 93 9.25 -6.41 -15.03
CA PHE A 93 9.54 -7.48 -14.07
C PHE A 93 8.25 -8.08 -13.50
N ALA A 94 7.29 -7.22 -13.11
CA ALA A 94 5.99 -7.64 -12.59
C ALA A 94 5.16 -8.42 -13.64
N GLU A 95 5.16 -7.97 -14.90
CA GLU A 95 4.49 -8.66 -16.00
C GLU A 95 5.06 -10.07 -16.23
N ALA A 96 6.39 -10.21 -16.19
CA ALA A 96 7.04 -11.51 -16.33
C ALA A 96 6.75 -12.44 -15.14
N LEU A 97 6.69 -11.91 -13.91
CA LEU A 97 6.27 -12.69 -12.73
C LEU A 97 4.82 -13.15 -12.83
N LEU A 98 3.93 -12.29 -13.32
CA LEU A 98 2.53 -12.64 -13.53
C LEU A 98 2.39 -13.80 -14.54
N ALA A 99 3.20 -13.81 -15.60
CA ALA A 99 3.24 -14.90 -16.56
C ALA A 99 3.75 -16.23 -15.96
N GLU A 100 4.53 -16.18 -14.88
CA GLU A 100 4.94 -17.35 -14.08
C GLU A 100 3.92 -17.72 -12.98
N GLY A 101 2.77 -17.02 -12.91
CA GLY A 101 1.71 -17.27 -11.93
C GLY A 101 1.88 -16.53 -10.60
N VAL A 102 2.92 -15.71 -10.45
CA VAL A 102 3.15 -14.90 -9.26
C VAL A 102 2.55 -13.52 -9.46
N ARG A 103 1.44 -13.24 -8.75
CA ARG A 103 0.86 -11.90 -8.74
C ARG A 103 1.82 -10.93 -8.06
N ALA A 104 2.34 -9.99 -8.85
CA ALA A 104 3.15 -8.88 -8.38
C ALA A 104 2.68 -7.58 -9.05
N GLU A 105 2.63 -6.49 -8.29
CA GLU A 105 2.19 -5.18 -8.78
C GLU A 105 2.83 -4.07 -7.93
N GLY A 106 2.88 -2.84 -8.46
CA GLY A 106 3.23 -1.67 -7.66
C GLY A 106 2.09 -1.28 -6.73
N TYR A 107 2.40 -0.74 -5.56
CA TYR A 107 1.39 -0.32 -4.60
C TYR A 107 0.68 0.96 -5.03
N ALA A 108 1.45 1.96 -5.44
CA ALA A 108 0.95 3.30 -5.72
C ALA A 108 1.69 3.90 -6.92
N PRO A 109 1.42 3.42 -8.16
CA PRO A 109 2.15 3.81 -9.37
C PRO A 109 2.02 5.30 -9.71
N ILE A 110 1.03 5.99 -9.13
CA ILE A 110 0.89 7.45 -9.21
C ILE A 110 0.81 7.99 -7.78
N PRO A 111 1.83 8.75 -7.33
CA PRO A 111 1.80 9.40 -6.02
C PRO A 111 0.54 10.24 -5.83
N VAL A 112 0.01 10.28 -4.60
CA VAL A 112 -1.27 10.92 -4.29
C VAL A 112 -1.35 12.36 -4.80
N HIS A 113 -0.29 13.17 -4.65
CA HIS A 113 -0.30 14.56 -5.11
C HIS A 113 -0.36 14.71 -6.64
N LEU A 114 0.09 13.71 -7.39
CA LEU A 114 0.03 13.70 -8.86
C LEU A 114 -1.27 13.10 -9.40
N GLN A 115 -2.08 12.48 -8.54
CA GLN A 115 -3.40 11.98 -8.93
C GLN A 115 -4.25 13.12 -9.51
N ARG A 116 -5.06 12.77 -10.51
CA ARG A 116 -5.95 13.71 -11.21
C ARG A 116 -6.78 14.56 -10.26
N VAL A 117 -7.37 13.94 -9.24
CA VAL A 117 -8.21 14.61 -8.25
C VAL A 117 -7.47 15.73 -7.50
N MET A 118 -6.17 15.56 -7.27
CA MET A 118 -5.32 16.55 -6.61
C MET A 118 -4.85 17.62 -7.59
N ARG A 119 -4.34 17.22 -8.76
CA ARG A 119 -3.83 18.16 -9.78
C ARG A 119 -4.91 19.04 -10.39
N GLU A 120 -6.05 18.46 -10.75
CA GLU A 120 -7.17 19.18 -11.35
C GLU A 120 -8.13 19.74 -10.29
N LYS A 121 -7.94 19.39 -9.00
CA LYS A 121 -8.74 19.92 -7.88
C LYS A 121 -10.25 19.63 -8.01
N VAL A 122 -10.61 18.50 -8.61
CA VAL A 122 -12.01 18.17 -9.01
C VAL A 122 -12.82 17.38 -7.96
N GLY A 123 -12.31 17.22 -6.74
CA GLY A 123 -12.91 16.35 -5.71
C GLY A 123 -14.00 16.95 -4.79
N TYR A 124 -14.14 18.28 -4.72
CA TYR A 124 -14.97 18.94 -3.70
C TYR A 124 -15.97 19.97 -4.27
N GLY A 125 -16.58 19.65 -5.40
CA GLY A 125 -17.65 20.45 -5.99
C GLY A 125 -17.22 21.91 -6.22
N LYS A 126 -18.08 22.87 -5.84
CA LYS A 126 -17.87 24.31 -6.07
C LYS A 126 -17.37 25.08 -4.84
N THR A 127 -17.07 24.41 -3.73
CA THR A 127 -16.72 25.08 -2.47
C THR A 127 -15.33 25.70 -2.47
N GLY A 128 -14.47 25.33 -3.43
CA GLY A 128 -13.06 25.73 -3.47
C GLY A 128 -12.21 24.99 -2.43
N CYS A 129 -12.65 24.93 -1.17
CA CYS A 129 -12.00 24.12 -0.13
C CYS A 129 -12.21 22.61 -0.38
N PRO A 130 -11.19 21.76 -0.12
CA PRO A 130 -9.89 22.06 0.47
C PRO A 130 -8.79 22.34 -0.57
N PHE A 131 -9.09 22.55 -1.84
CA PHE A 131 -8.04 22.75 -2.85
C PHE A 131 -7.59 24.20 -2.98
N ASP A 132 -8.55 25.11 -3.08
CA ASP A 132 -8.38 26.55 -3.23
C ASP A 132 -9.05 27.27 -2.05
N CYS A 133 -8.80 26.78 -0.84
CA CYS A 133 -9.43 27.33 0.35
C CYS A 133 -8.79 28.69 0.72
N PRO A 134 -9.55 29.79 0.76
CA PRO A 134 -9.01 31.11 1.11
C PRO A 134 -8.34 31.14 2.49
N LEU A 135 -8.75 30.23 3.39
CA LEU A 135 -8.22 30.08 4.74
C LEU A 135 -6.74 29.69 4.79
N TYR A 136 -6.18 29.14 3.71
CA TYR A 136 -4.77 28.77 3.70
C TYR A 136 -3.83 29.97 3.54
N GLY A 137 -4.32 31.10 3.03
CA GLY A 137 -3.49 32.29 2.77
C GLY A 137 -2.38 32.07 1.73
N LYS A 138 -2.42 30.96 0.99
CA LYS A 138 -1.45 30.64 -0.06
C LYS A 138 -2.10 29.78 -1.14
N GLU A 139 -1.56 29.87 -2.35
CA GLU A 139 -1.93 28.97 -3.43
C GLU A 139 -1.28 27.60 -3.21
N ILE A 140 -2.07 26.54 -3.37
CA ILE A 140 -1.57 25.16 -3.35
C ILE A 140 -1.51 24.65 -4.78
N ARG A 141 -0.32 24.22 -5.20
CA ARG A 141 -0.10 23.56 -6.50
C ARG A 141 0.49 22.20 -6.24
N TYR A 142 -0.04 21.19 -6.94
CA TYR A 142 0.49 19.83 -6.89
C TYR A 142 1.22 19.55 -8.20
N THR A 143 2.54 19.52 -8.13
CA THR A 143 3.43 19.32 -9.27
C THR A 143 4.43 18.22 -8.99
N GLU A 144 5.05 17.70 -10.04
CA GLU A 144 6.22 16.83 -9.93
C GLU A 144 7.35 17.56 -9.19
N GLY A 145 8.22 16.79 -8.54
CA GLY A 145 9.35 17.29 -7.75
C GLY A 145 8.98 17.74 -6.34
N LEU A 146 7.70 17.78 -5.95
CA LEU A 146 7.30 18.06 -4.56
C LEU A 146 7.71 16.92 -3.62
N CYS A 147 7.64 15.68 -4.10
CA CYS A 147 7.95 14.49 -3.33
C CYS A 147 8.87 13.54 -4.13
N PRO A 148 10.10 13.94 -4.47
CA PRO A 148 10.93 13.23 -5.46
C PRO A 148 11.25 11.79 -5.06
N LYS A 149 11.37 11.51 -3.76
CA LYS A 149 11.57 10.14 -3.25
C LYS A 149 10.33 9.26 -3.42
N ALA A 150 9.14 9.82 -3.22
CA ALA A 150 7.89 9.07 -3.39
C ALA A 150 7.59 8.86 -4.88
N GLU A 151 7.86 9.87 -5.71
CA GLU A 151 7.75 9.79 -7.17
C GLU A 151 8.67 8.69 -7.72
N ARG A 152 9.95 8.67 -7.31
CA ARG A 152 10.85 7.58 -7.70
C ARG A 152 10.39 6.22 -7.16
N LEU A 153 10.00 6.13 -5.90
CA LEU A 153 9.60 4.85 -5.32
C LEU A 153 8.36 4.28 -6.02
N SER A 154 7.44 5.12 -6.50
CA SER A 154 6.23 4.68 -7.21
C SER A 154 6.50 3.91 -8.51
N THR A 155 7.69 4.06 -9.10
CA THR A 155 8.11 3.33 -10.29
C THR A 155 9.00 2.13 -9.98
N GLU A 156 9.45 1.99 -8.72
CA GLU A 156 10.42 0.97 -8.30
C GLU A 156 9.81 -0.05 -7.32
N ASP A 157 8.68 0.25 -6.68
CA ASP A 157 8.07 -0.61 -5.66
C ASP A 157 7.38 -1.84 -6.24
N LEU A 158 7.58 -3.00 -5.62
CA LEU A 158 6.98 -4.26 -6.04
C LEU A 158 6.37 -4.97 -4.82
N LEU A 159 5.07 -5.21 -4.86
CA LEU A 159 4.37 -5.98 -3.84
C LEU A 159 4.40 -7.46 -4.16
N LEU A 160 4.85 -8.25 -3.19
CA LEU A 160 4.85 -9.71 -3.22
C LEU A 160 3.89 -10.28 -2.17
N PRO A 161 3.30 -11.47 -2.42
CA PRO A 161 2.32 -12.06 -1.53
C PRO A 161 3.00 -12.61 -0.26
N VAL A 162 2.43 -12.28 0.90
CA VAL A 162 2.83 -12.81 2.22
C VAL A 162 1.61 -13.21 3.05
N TYR A 163 0.55 -13.69 2.40
CA TYR A 163 -0.68 -14.03 3.09
C TYR A 163 -0.47 -15.13 4.17
N PRO A 164 -1.23 -15.12 5.28
CA PRO A 164 -1.10 -16.12 6.33
C PRO A 164 -1.41 -17.55 5.86
N SER A 165 -2.14 -17.68 4.76
CA SER A 165 -2.56 -18.96 4.17
C SER A 165 -1.54 -19.55 3.21
N LEU A 166 -0.44 -18.85 2.88
CA LEU A 166 0.60 -19.40 2.01
C LEU A 166 1.30 -20.56 2.72
N SER A 167 1.39 -21.67 2.02
CA SER A 167 2.22 -22.81 2.40
C SER A 167 3.70 -22.53 2.13
N LYS A 168 4.57 -23.42 2.60
CA LYS A 168 6.00 -23.36 2.29
C LYS A 168 6.24 -23.52 0.78
N GLN A 169 5.50 -24.42 0.13
CA GLN A 169 5.59 -24.64 -1.31
C GLN A 169 5.25 -23.37 -2.08
N ASP A 170 4.18 -22.66 -1.70
CA ASP A 170 3.81 -21.41 -2.37
C ASP A 170 4.94 -20.37 -2.29
N LEU A 171 5.66 -20.29 -1.16
CA LEU A 171 6.81 -19.39 -1.02
C LEU A 171 8.01 -19.84 -1.86
N GLU A 172 8.26 -21.15 -1.95
CA GLU A 172 9.31 -21.73 -2.81
C GLU A 172 9.03 -21.47 -4.29
N ASP A 173 7.77 -21.58 -4.71
CA ASP A 173 7.34 -21.30 -6.07
C ASP A 173 7.54 -19.80 -6.41
N VAL A 174 7.20 -18.91 -5.47
CA VAL A 174 7.46 -17.46 -5.61
C VAL A 174 8.94 -17.16 -5.76
N VAL A 175 9.81 -17.74 -4.92
CA VAL A 175 11.26 -17.56 -5.02
C VAL A 175 11.80 -18.09 -6.34
N THR A 176 11.36 -19.28 -6.76
CA THR A 176 11.77 -19.90 -8.02
C THR A 176 11.41 -19.02 -9.22
N ALA A 177 10.20 -18.44 -9.22
CA ALA A 177 9.77 -17.50 -10.26
C ALA A 177 10.63 -16.23 -10.26
N LEU A 178 10.90 -15.63 -9.09
CA LEU A 178 11.75 -14.44 -8.96
C LEU A 178 13.15 -14.68 -9.55
N GLU A 179 13.80 -15.78 -9.17
CA GLU A 179 15.13 -16.15 -9.68
C GLU A 179 15.11 -16.41 -11.19
N LYS A 180 14.11 -17.16 -11.67
CA LYS A 180 13.94 -17.47 -13.09
C LYS A 180 13.78 -16.20 -13.92
N VAL A 181 12.86 -15.31 -13.53
CA VAL A 181 12.57 -14.07 -14.26
C VAL A 181 13.78 -13.14 -14.25
N ALA A 182 14.41 -12.91 -13.09
CA ALA A 182 15.59 -12.06 -12.99
C ALA A 182 16.74 -12.56 -13.87
N ARG A 183 16.97 -13.88 -13.89
CA ARG A 183 17.99 -14.50 -14.76
C ARG A 183 17.68 -14.33 -16.24
N LEU A 184 16.42 -14.49 -16.66
CA LEU A 184 16.03 -14.38 -18.06
C LEU A 184 16.09 -12.94 -18.57
N ILE A 185 15.65 -11.97 -17.76
CA ILE A 185 15.77 -10.54 -18.10
C ILE A 185 17.22 -10.16 -18.35
N LYS A 186 18.15 -10.54 -17.46
CA LYS A 186 19.58 -10.26 -17.64
C LYS A 186 20.18 -10.89 -18.91
N LYS A 187 19.64 -12.02 -19.38
CA LYS A 187 20.08 -12.64 -20.64
C LYS A 187 19.58 -11.88 -21.87
N CYS A 188 18.40 -11.27 -21.80
CA CYS A 188 17.83 -10.50 -22.91
C CYS A 188 18.35 -9.06 -22.99
N SER A 189 18.89 -8.51 -21.89
CA SER A 189 19.47 -7.17 -21.82
C SER A 189 20.97 -7.10 -22.18
N ARG A 190 21.57 -8.24 -22.55
CA ARG A 190 22.93 -8.34 -23.12
C ARG A 190 22.85 -8.62 -24.61
#